data_AF-A0A7R9JUB7-F1
#
_entry.id   AF-A0A7R9JUB7-F1
#
_cell.length_a   1.000
_cell.length_b   1.000
_cell.length_c   1.000
_cell.angle_alpha   90.00
_cell.angle_beta   90.00
_cell.angle_gamma   90.00
#
_symmetry.space_group_name_H-M   'P 1'
#
loop_
_entity.id
_entity.type
_entity.pdbx_description
1 polymer ?
#
loop_
_entity_poly.entity_id
_entity_poly.type
_entity_poly.pdbx_seq_one_letter_code
_entity_poly.pdbx_strand_id
1 'polypeptide(L)'
;MARSRKEKLQGCVRMNLLTILTVVGTLGGLIFGIILRNSKSEAWSQREIMYIAFPGNLFLNILKGLILPLIISSIVSAIGSLDLSLSGRIGAKAICYYLCTTISAVLLGIILCVTIRPGKGYDAGEVDEIKGTRNVTTVDTLLDLVRNMFPPNLVQACVAQYRTSLLPPTEEDILGRNLTIFEWKLDDDQDNLFVTGSNTLGMVVFSVVMGITLAKMKEEGRALLAFFDSLSAAMLMMTSWGSARLTSARASERASDWVTKLASVRVVDEEAPNLGSLK
;
A
#
# COMPACT_ATOMS: atom_id res chain seq x y z
N MET A 1 -39.13 9.83 -32.25
CA MET A 1 -39.04 10.87 -31.21
C MET A 1 -37.63 10.86 -30.63
N ALA A 2 -36.78 11.83 -30.97
CA ALA A 2 -35.40 11.87 -30.47
C ALA A 2 -35.38 12.33 -29.01
N ARG A 3 -34.91 11.49 -28.08
CA ARG A 3 -34.71 11.88 -26.66
C ARG A 3 -33.95 13.20 -26.56
N SER A 4 -34.43 14.10 -25.72
CA SER A 4 -33.82 15.41 -25.48
C SER A 4 -32.39 15.25 -24.96
N ARG A 5 -31.48 16.16 -25.33
CA ARG A 5 -30.06 16.12 -24.92
C ARG A 5 -29.92 16.06 -23.39
N LYS A 6 -30.87 16.63 -22.64
CA LYS A 6 -30.96 16.55 -21.17
C LYS A 6 -31.30 15.15 -20.65
N GLU A 7 -32.20 14.42 -21.31
CA GLU A 7 -32.59 13.06 -20.91
C GLU A 7 -31.45 12.06 -21.16
N LYS A 8 -30.72 12.24 -22.27
CA LYS A 8 -29.51 11.47 -22.56
C LYS A 8 -28.40 11.75 -21.54
N LEU A 9 -28.23 13.02 -21.15
CA LEU A 9 -27.25 13.43 -20.15
C LEU A 9 -27.62 12.88 -18.75
N GLN A 10 -28.88 12.98 -18.34
CA GLN A 10 -29.34 12.41 -17.06
C GLN A 10 -29.19 10.88 -17.03
N GLY A 11 -29.45 10.20 -18.14
CA GLY A 11 -29.19 8.76 -18.27
C GLY A 11 -27.70 8.43 -18.12
N CYS A 12 -26.82 9.19 -18.77
CA CYS A 12 -25.38 9.01 -18.68
C CYS A 12 -24.84 9.26 -17.27
N VAL A 13 -25.31 10.33 -16.60
CA VAL A 13 -24.90 10.68 -15.23
C VAL A 13 -25.36 9.63 -14.23
N ARG A 14 -26.59 9.10 -14.37
CA ARG A 14 -27.07 8.01 -13.51
C ARG A 14 -26.27 6.72 -13.69
N MET A 15 -25.85 6.41 -14.91
CA MET A 15 -25.09 5.20 -15.21
C MET A 15 -23.63 5.27 -14.72
N ASN A 16 -23.02 6.47 -14.71
CA ASN A 16 -21.61 6.68 -14.35
C ASN A 16 -21.42 7.47 -13.05
N LEU A 17 -22.45 7.51 -12.20
CA LEU A 17 -22.47 8.37 -11.00
C LEU A 17 -21.27 8.15 -10.08
N LEU A 18 -20.90 6.89 -9.86
CA LEU A 18 -19.77 6.51 -9.01
C LEU A 18 -18.44 7.08 -9.53
N THR A 19 -18.18 6.89 -10.82
CA THR A 19 -16.96 7.36 -11.48
C THR A 19 -16.88 8.89 -11.44
N ILE A 20 -17.97 9.57 -11.79
CA ILE A 20 -18.04 11.04 -11.75
C ILE A 20 -17.74 11.55 -10.34
N LEU A 21 -18.33 10.94 -9.31
CA LEU A 21 -18.20 11.38 -7.94
C LEU A 21 -16.78 11.13 -7.37
N THR A 22 -16.08 10.08 -7.81
CA THR A 22 -14.65 9.90 -7.47
C THR A 22 -13.75 10.93 -8.14
N VAL A 23 -14.01 11.30 -9.39
CA VAL A 23 -13.24 12.31 -10.12
C VAL A 23 -13.45 13.69 -9.49
N VAL A 24 -14.72 14.09 -9.33
CA VAL A 24 -15.09 15.36 -8.67
C VAL A 24 -14.52 15.41 -7.26
N GLY A 25 -14.60 14.30 -6.52
CA GLY A 25 -14.05 14.21 -5.18
C GLY A 25 -12.54 14.42 -5.10
N THR A 26 -11.80 13.82 -6.03
CA THR A 26 -10.34 13.99 -6.12
C THR A 26 -9.96 15.44 -6.43
N LEU A 27 -10.63 16.03 -7.42
CA LEU A 27 -10.36 17.40 -7.85
C LEU A 27 -10.76 18.40 -6.77
N GLY A 28 -11.94 18.24 -6.18
CA GLY A 28 -12.41 19.06 -5.07
C GLY A 28 -11.47 18.96 -3.87
N GLY A 29 -10.95 17.77 -3.59
CA GLY A 29 -9.98 17.56 -2.55
C GLY A 29 -8.64 18.26 -2.77
N LEU A 30 -8.11 18.18 -4.00
CA LEU A 30 -6.90 18.90 -4.39
C LEU A 30 -7.08 20.42 -4.25
N ILE A 31 -8.19 20.95 -4.76
CA ILE A 31 -8.51 22.39 -4.67
C ILE A 31 -8.63 22.82 -3.21
N PHE A 32 -9.34 22.04 -2.39
CA PHE A 32 -9.49 22.31 -0.96
C PHE A 32 -8.13 22.32 -0.24
N GLY A 33 -7.22 21.39 -0.57
CA GLY A 33 -5.87 21.38 -0.03
C GLY A 33 -5.03 22.58 -0.42
N ILE A 34 -5.12 23.02 -1.68
CA ILE A 34 -4.44 24.24 -2.14
C ILE A 34 -4.99 25.47 -1.42
N ILE A 35 -6.32 25.57 -1.24
CA ILE A 35 -6.94 26.69 -0.52
C ILE A 35 -6.48 26.70 0.95
N LEU A 36 -6.54 25.57 1.65
CA LEU A 36 -6.09 25.47 3.04
C LEU A 36 -4.60 25.83 3.18
N ARG A 37 -3.75 25.39 2.24
CA ARG A 37 -2.33 25.73 2.23
C ARG A 37 -2.08 27.23 2.06
N ASN A 38 -2.89 27.93 1.26
CA ASN A 38 -2.74 29.37 1.02
C ASN A 38 -3.51 30.25 2.02
N SER A 39 -4.37 29.67 2.85
CA SER A 39 -5.25 30.42 3.76
C SER A 39 -4.55 30.95 5.02
N LYS A 40 -3.43 30.34 5.44
CA LYS A 40 -2.62 30.80 6.58
C LYS A 40 -1.17 30.98 6.11
N SER A 41 -0.53 32.07 6.54
CA SER A 41 0.91 32.28 6.30
C SER A 41 1.78 31.41 7.23
N GLU A 42 1.28 31.12 8.44
CA GLU A 42 1.92 30.24 9.43
C GLU A 42 1.63 28.76 9.16
N ALA A 43 2.52 27.88 9.62
CA ALA A 43 2.36 26.44 9.52
C ALA A 43 1.13 25.95 10.31
N TRP A 44 0.39 25.01 9.72
CA TRP A 44 -0.71 24.33 10.40
C TRP A 44 -0.17 23.48 11.56
N SER A 45 -0.82 23.54 12.72
CA SER A 45 -0.42 22.70 13.85
C SER A 45 -0.69 21.22 13.56
N GLN A 46 0.13 20.33 14.15
CA GLN A 46 -0.03 18.88 13.99
C GLN A 46 -1.43 18.39 14.39
N ARG A 47 -2.07 19.06 15.36
CA ARG A 47 -3.42 18.72 15.82
C ARG A 47 -4.50 19.12 14.80
N GLU A 48 -4.37 20.26 14.13
CA GLU A 48 -5.28 20.66 13.05
C GLU A 48 -5.18 19.71 11.85
N ILE A 49 -3.96 19.33 11.47
CA ILE A 49 -3.71 18.37 10.39
C ILE A 49 -4.36 17.02 10.72
N MET A 50 -4.22 16.54 11.97
CA MET A 50 -4.85 15.30 12.43
C MET A 50 -6.38 15.34 12.27
N TYR A 51 -7.04 16.44 12.61
CA TYR A 51 -8.50 16.57 12.48
C TYR A 51 -8.96 16.59 11.02
N ILE A 52 -8.24 17.29 10.15
CA ILE A 52 -8.54 17.33 8.72
C ILE A 52 -8.33 15.95 8.07
N ALA A 53 -7.30 15.21 8.48
CA ALA A 53 -6.98 13.89 7.94
C ALA A 53 -7.82 12.74 8.54
N PHE A 54 -8.46 12.95 9.70
CA PHE A 54 -9.24 11.93 10.41
C PHE A 54 -10.25 11.15 9.55
N PRO A 55 -11.14 11.79 8.75
CA PRO A 55 -12.08 11.05 7.91
C PRO A 55 -11.40 10.16 6.86
N GLY A 56 -10.27 10.61 6.30
CA GLY A 56 -9.46 9.83 5.37
C GLY A 56 -8.82 8.62 6.04
N ASN A 57 -8.25 8.81 7.24
CA ASN A 57 -7.64 7.73 8.02
C ASN A 57 -8.68 6.67 8.45
N LEU A 58 -9.86 7.10 8.89
CA LEU A 58 -10.94 6.18 9.26
C LEU A 58 -11.39 5.34 8.06
N PHE A 59 -11.52 5.97 6.89
CA PHE A 59 -11.85 5.28 5.65
C PHE A 59 -10.80 4.23 5.27
N LEU A 60 -9.52 4.60 5.31
CA LEU A 60 -8.41 3.67 5.05
C LEU A 60 -8.41 2.50 6.02
N ASN A 61 -8.71 2.71 7.30
CA ASN A 61 -8.79 1.64 8.29
C ASN A 61 -9.94 0.67 8.01
N ILE A 62 -11.11 1.18 7.60
CA ILE A 62 -12.23 0.33 7.17
C ILE A 62 -11.84 -0.52 5.96
N LEU A 63 -11.20 0.08 4.94
CA LEU A 63 -10.74 -0.67 3.77
C LEU A 63 -9.72 -1.75 4.15
N LYS A 64 -8.70 -1.41 4.94
CA LYS A 64 -7.68 -2.36 5.40
C LYS A 64 -8.28 -3.55 6.15
N GLY A 65 -9.32 -3.31 6.98
CA GLY A 65 -10.04 -4.36 7.69
C GLY A 65 -10.78 -5.35 6.78
N LEU A 66 -11.21 -4.91 5.59
CA LEU A 66 -11.90 -5.77 4.62
C LEU A 66 -10.95 -6.60 3.74
N ILE A 67 -9.72 -6.11 3.51
CA ILE A 67 -8.78 -6.72 2.56
C ILE A 67 -8.40 -8.14 2.96
N LEU A 68 -8.04 -8.36 4.24
CA LEU A 68 -7.54 -9.65 4.71
C LEU A 68 -8.56 -10.80 4.55
N PRO A 69 -9.78 -10.71 5.10
CA PRO A 69 -10.78 -11.78 4.94
C PRO A 69 -11.24 -11.94 3.49
N LEU A 70 -11.27 -10.86 2.71
CA LEU A 70 -11.63 -10.91 1.28
C LEU A 70 -10.59 -11.67 0.46
N ILE A 71 -9.29 -11.38 0.63
CA ILE A 71 -8.22 -12.06 -0.12
C ILE A 71 -8.21 -13.55 0.17
N ILE A 72 -8.27 -13.94 1.45
CA ILE A 72 -8.20 -15.36 1.84
C ILE A 72 -9.39 -16.13 1.27
N SER A 73 -10.61 -15.63 1.51
CA SER A 73 -11.83 -16.30 1.04
C SER A 73 -11.94 -16.35 -0.47
N SER A 74 -11.60 -15.25 -1.16
CA SER A 74 -11.67 -15.16 -2.62
C SER A 74 -10.66 -16.08 -3.29
N ILE A 75 -9.40 -16.13 -2.82
CA ILE A 75 -8.36 -16.97 -3.42
C ILE A 75 -8.66 -18.45 -3.19
N VAL A 76 -9.07 -18.83 -1.97
CA VAL A 76 -9.40 -20.24 -1.68
C VAL A 76 -10.59 -20.71 -2.52
N SER A 77 -11.68 -19.93 -2.61
CA SER A 77 -12.83 -20.27 -3.47
C SER A 77 -12.45 -20.33 -4.95
N ALA A 78 -11.71 -19.33 -5.44
CA ALA A 78 -11.32 -19.25 -6.85
C ALA A 78 -10.42 -20.41 -7.28
N ILE A 79 -9.46 -20.82 -6.45
CA ILE A 79 -8.55 -21.93 -6.79
C ILE A 79 -9.22 -23.28 -6.56
N GLY A 80 -10.03 -23.39 -5.51
CA GLY A 80 -10.75 -24.61 -5.17
C GLY A 80 -11.80 -25.04 -6.20
N SER A 81 -12.34 -24.08 -6.96
CA SER A 81 -13.34 -24.32 -8.02
C SER A 81 -12.74 -24.59 -9.40
N LEU A 82 -11.42 -24.47 -9.57
CA LEU A 82 -10.75 -24.70 -10.85
C LEU A 82 -10.31 -26.17 -11.00
N ASP A 83 -10.50 -26.71 -12.20
CA ASP A 83 -9.95 -28.01 -12.56
C ASP A 83 -8.41 -27.99 -12.50
N LEU A 84 -7.83 -28.84 -11.66
CA LEU A 84 -6.38 -28.89 -11.40
C LEU A 84 -5.54 -29.09 -12.67
N SER A 85 -6.04 -29.82 -13.67
CA SER A 85 -5.35 -30.07 -14.95
C SER A 85 -5.31 -28.84 -15.86
N LEU A 86 -6.36 -28.02 -15.84
CA LEU A 86 -6.47 -26.77 -16.62
C LEU A 86 -5.81 -25.60 -15.88
N SER A 87 -5.92 -25.58 -14.55
CA SER A 87 -5.39 -24.54 -13.65
C SER A 87 -3.88 -24.33 -13.83
N GLY A 88 -3.09 -25.41 -13.91
CA GLY A 88 -1.63 -25.30 -14.08
C GLY A 88 -1.20 -24.62 -15.39
N ARG A 89 -1.88 -24.92 -16.52
CA ARG A 89 -1.56 -24.32 -17.83
C ARG A 89 -1.99 -22.85 -17.91
N ILE A 90 -3.17 -22.54 -17.37
CA ILE A 90 -3.69 -21.17 -17.33
C ILE A 90 -2.82 -20.32 -16.40
N GLY A 91 -2.48 -20.86 -15.22
CA GLY A 91 -1.58 -20.22 -14.25
C GLY A 91 -0.19 -19.95 -14.80
N ALA A 92 0.43 -20.92 -15.49
CA ALA A 92 1.74 -20.73 -16.10
C ALA A 92 1.72 -19.62 -17.19
N LYS A 93 0.67 -19.57 -18.02
CA LYS A 93 0.49 -18.49 -19.00
C LYS A 93 0.30 -17.14 -18.32
N ALA A 94 -0.47 -17.07 -17.24
CA ALA A 94 -0.66 -15.85 -16.47
C ALA A 94 0.64 -15.36 -15.82
N ILE A 95 1.42 -16.25 -15.19
CA ILE A 95 2.74 -15.92 -14.62
C ILE A 95 3.68 -15.39 -15.69
N CYS A 96 3.78 -16.08 -16.83
CA CYS A 96 4.61 -15.63 -17.95
C CYS A 96 4.18 -14.25 -18.46
N TYR A 97 2.86 -14.03 -18.61
CA TYR A 97 2.32 -12.72 -18.98
C TYR A 97 2.68 -11.62 -17.98
N TYR A 98 2.54 -11.88 -16.68
CA TYR A 98 2.91 -10.91 -15.63
C TYR A 98 4.40 -10.61 -15.61
N LEU A 99 5.27 -11.61 -15.76
CA LEU A 99 6.71 -11.41 -15.81
C LEU A 99 7.13 -10.57 -17.02
N CYS A 100 6.65 -10.93 -18.22
CA CYS A 100 6.98 -10.20 -19.45
C CYS A 100 6.52 -8.74 -19.40
N THR A 101 5.29 -8.49 -18.93
CA THR A 101 4.75 -7.12 -18.83
C THR A 101 5.46 -6.31 -17.74
N THR A 102 5.80 -6.92 -16.60
CA THR A 102 6.54 -6.24 -15.53
C THR A 102 7.95 -5.87 -15.97
N ILE A 103 8.68 -6.79 -16.61
CA ILE A 103 10.03 -6.50 -17.15
C ILE A 103 9.95 -5.38 -18.18
N SER A 104 8.98 -5.44 -19.10
CA SER A 104 8.79 -4.39 -20.12
C SER A 104 8.49 -3.03 -19.48
N ALA A 105 7.64 -2.98 -18.45
CA ALA A 105 7.31 -1.76 -17.72
C ALA A 105 8.50 -1.19 -16.95
N VAL A 106 9.31 -2.03 -16.30
CA VAL A 106 10.53 -1.62 -15.58
C VAL A 106 11.56 -1.05 -16.55
N LEU A 107 11.80 -1.69 -17.69
CA LEU A 107 12.70 -1.18 -18.72
C LEU A 107 12.25 0.18 -19.25
N LEU A 108 10.96 0.32 -19.57
CA LEU A 108 10.38 1.59 -20.00
C LEU A 108 10.55 2.68 -18.92
N GLY A 109 10.29 2.33 -17.66
CA GLY A 109 10.43 3.24 -16.51
C GLY A 109 11.86 3.73 -16.32
N ILE A 110 12.85 2.83 -16.40
CA ILE A 110 14.28 3.19 -16.30
C ILE A 110 14.68 4.11 -17.46
N ILE A 111 14.31 3.77 -18.70
CA ILE A 111 14.61 4.60 -19.88
C ILE A 111 14.03 6.00 -19.71
N LEU A 112 12.76 6.10 -19.30
CA LEU A 112 12.09 7.37 -19.13
C LEU A 112 12.71 8.20 -18.00
N CYS A 113 12.98 7.60 -16.83
CA CYS A 113 13.61 8.27 -15.69
C CYS A 113 15.02 8.77 -16.01
N VAL A 114 15.84 7.96 -16.69
CA VAL A 114 17.23 8.34 -17.03
C VAL A 114 17.27 9.39 -18.16
N THR A 115 16.25 9.43 -19.03
CA THR A 115 16.14 10.41 -20.13
C THR A 115 15.62 11.75 -19.64
N ILE A 116 14.47 11.76 -18.94
CA ILE A 116 13.85 12.99 -18.42
C ILE A 116 14.66 13.55 -17.25
N ARG A 117 15.29 12.68 -16.45
CA ARG A 117 16.06 13.02 -15.24
C ARG A 117 15.27 13.98 -14.33
N PRO A 118 14.05 13.61 -13.92
CA PRO A 118 13.25 14.46 -13.05
C PRO A 118 14.02 14.72 -11.74
N GLY A 119 14.13 15.99 -11.34
CA GLY A 119 14.87 16.41 -10.15
C GLY A 119 16.25 17.04 -10.41
N LYS A 120 16.77 17.00 -11.65
CA LYS A 120 17.97 17.80 -11.99
C LYS A 120 17.67 19.30 -11.87
N GLY A 121 18.41 20.00 -11.01
CA GLY A 121 18.26 21.44 -10.76
C GLY A 121 17.49 21.80 -9.49
N TYR A 122 17.04 20.79 -8.72
CA TYR A 122 16.64 20.99 -7.33
C TYR A 122 17.87 20.73 -6.47
N ASP A 123 18.45 21.77 -5.86
CA ASP A 123 19.36 21.58 -4.73
C ASP A 123 18.49 21.04 -3.59
N ALA A 124 18.50 19.73 -3.43
CA ALA A 124 18.04 19.11 -2.22
C ALA A 124 19.09 19.47 -1.15
N GLY A 125 19.03 20.71 -0.65
CA GLY A 125 19.72 21.09 0.58
C GLY A 125 19.42 20.03 1.63
N GLU A 126 20.47 19.62 2.37
CA GLU A 126 20.50 18.49 3.32
C GLU A 126 19.11 17.92 3.54
N VAL A 127 18.76 16.91 2.73
CA VAL A 127 17.56 16.12 2.99
C VAL A 127 17.82 15.51 4.35
N ASP A 128 17.28 16.15 5.39
CA ASP A 128 17.26 15.69 6.75
C ASP A 128 17.03 14.18 6.66
N GLU A 129 18.05 13.40 7.03
CA GLU A 129 18.05 11.94 6.85
C GLU A 129 16.68 11.46 7.28
N ILE A 130 15.87 11.00 6.32
CA ILE A 130 14.49 10.63 6.62
C ILE A 130 14.61 9.60 7.74
N LYS A 131 14.21 10.01 8.96
CA LYS A 131 14.21 9.18 10.17
C LYS A 131 13.28 8.00 9.88
N GLY A 132 13.81 6.93 9.30
CA GLY A 132 13.01 5.87 8.69
C GLY A 132 13.63 5.17 7.48
N THR A 133 14.76 5.63 6.94
CA THR A 133 15.51 4.87 5.93
C THR A 133 16.13 3.66 6.61
N ARG A 134 15.49 2.50 6.46
CA ARG A 134 15.99 1.24 7.02
C ARG A 134 17.32 0.91 6.36
N ASN A 135 18.35 0.72 7.17
CA ASN A 135 19.63 0.19 6.74
C ASN A 135 19.47 -1.32 6.48
N VAL A 136 19.48 -1.70 5.21
CA VAL A 136 19.40 -3.08 4.76
C VAL A 136 20.18 -3.28 3.49
N THR A 137 20.69 -4.49 3.31
CA THR A 137 21.24 -4.91 2.02
C THR A 137 20.13 -5.40 1.10
N THR A 138 20.39 -5.39 -0.21
CA THR A 138 19.47 -5.98 -1.21
C THR A 138 19.26 -7.48 -0.99
N VAL A 139 20.25 -8.18 -0.43
CA VAL A 139 20.12 -9.61 -0.13
C VAL A 139 19.16 -9.81 1.03
N ASP A 140 19.24 -8.99 2.09
CA ASP A 140 18.32 -9.06 3.23
C ASP A 140 16.87 -8.86 2.79
N THR A 141 16.61 -7.92 1.87
CA THR A 141 15.24 -7.70 1.37
C THR A 141 14.71 -8.87 0.54
N LEU A 142 15.56 -9.56 -0.23
CA LEU A 142 15.18 -10.78 -0.95
C LEU A 142 14.93 -11.95 0.01
N LEU A 143 15.75 -12.08 1.06
CA LEU A 143 15.54 -13.10 2.09
C LEU A 143 14.27 -12.82 2.90
N ASP A 144 14.00 -11.56 3.26
CA ASP A 144 12.75 -11.13 3.90
C ASP A 144 11.54 -11.48 3.03
N LEU A 145 11.62 -11.33 1.71
CA LEU A 145 10.54 -11.71 0.79
C LEU A 145 10.21 -13.20 0.90
N VAL A 146 11.25 -14.05 0.90
CA VAL A 146 11.08 -15.51 1.00
C VAL A 146 10.58 -15.91 2.38
N ARG A 147 11.10 -15.31 3.46
CA ARG A 147 10.61 -15.54 4.84
C ARG A 147 9.14 -15.15 4.99
N ASN A 148 8.73 -14.03 4.39
CA ASN A 148 7.33 -13.60 4.40
C ASN A 148 6.44 -14.46 3.50
N MET A 149 6.99 -15.15 2.48
CA MET A 149 6.22 -16.11 1.67
C MET A 149 5.78 -17.34 2.49
N PHE A 150 6.56 -17.73 3.51
CA PHE A 150 6.28 -18.84 4.41
C PHE A 150 6.35 -18.39 5.88
N PRO A 151 5.33 -17.68 6.38
CA PRO A 151 5.36 -17.17 7.74
C PRO A 151 5.32 -18.33 8.76
N PRO A 152 6.03 -18.22 9.89
CA PRO A 152 6.05 -19.25 10.93
C PRO A 152 4.69 -19.42 11.63
N ASN A 153 3.87 -18.36 11.64
CA ASN A 153 2.53 -18.36 12.23
C ASN A 153 1.58 -17.52 11.37
N LEU A 154 0.45 -18.11 10.97
CA LEU A 154 -0.56 -17.44 10.12
C LEU A 154 -1.33 -16.35 10.86
N VAL A 155 -1.61 -16.53 12.15
CA VAL A 155 -2.32 -15.52 12.96
C VAL A 155 -1.42 -14.31 13.17
N GLN A 156 -0.14 -14.52 13.46
CA GLN A 156 0.85 -13.45 13.52
C GLN A 156 1.00 -12.74 12.17
N ALA A 157 1.00 -13.48 11.05
CA ALA A 157 1.08 -12.91 9.71
C ALA A 157 -0.10 -11.96 9.37
N CYS A 158 -1.24 -12.10 10.05
CA CYS A 158 -2.35 -11.15 9.90
C CYS A 158 -2.06 -9.76 10.49
N VAL A 159 -1.14 -9.67 11.46
CA VAL A 159 -0.89 -8.46 12.27
C VAL A 159 0.52 -7.92 12.10
N ALA A 160 1.49 -8.78 11.80
CA ALA A 160 2.90 -8.44 11.68
C ALA A 160 3.56 -9.09 10.45
N GLN A 161 4.65 -8.46 10.00
CA GLN A 161 5.50 -8.93 8.90
C GLN A 161 6.96 -8.96 9.33
N TYR A 162 7.71 -9.92 8.78
CA TYR A 162 9.13 -10.08 9.10
C TYR A 162 9.96 -9.02 8.35
N ARG A 163 10.84 -8.33 9.05
CA ARG A 163 11.67 -7.25 8.51
C ARG A 163 13.06 -7.30 9.15
N THR A 164 14.08 -7.68 8.39
CA THR A 164 15.48 -7.60 8.84
C THR A 164 15.90 -6.14 8.93
N SER A 165 16.55 -5.71 10.01
CA SER A 165 17.12 -4.37 10.17
C SER A 165 18.59 -4.49 10.59
N LEU A 166 19.43 -3.57 10.12
CA LEU A 166 20.85 -3.50 10.49
C LEU A 166 21.05 -2.34 11.47
N LEU A 167 21.78 -2.61 12.55
CA LEU A 167 22.16 -1.60 13.53
C LEU A 167 23.40 -0.85 13.04
N PRO A 168 23.41 0.50 13.09
CA PRO A 168 24.61 1.25 12.76
C PRO A 168 25.74 0.87 13.74
N PRO A 169 27.00 0.78 13.26
CA PRO A 169 28.12 0.39 14.10
C PRO A 169 28.37 1.43 15.19
N THR A 170 28.62 0.98 16.41
CA THR A 170 28.95 1.86 17.55
C THR A 170 30.40 2.34 17.42
N GLU A 171 30.79 3.44 18.07
CA GLU A 171 32.19 3.92 18.06
C GLU A 171 33.21 2.83 18.47
N GLU A 172 32.79 1.93 19.37
CA GLU A 172 33.56 0.74 19.76
C GLU A 172 33.75 -0.28 18.63
N ASP A 173 32.77 -0.44 17.73
CA ASP A 173 32.84 -1.37 16.61
C ASP A 173 33.75 -0.85 15.48
N ILE A 174 33.84 0.49 15.36
CA ILE A 174 34.55 1.13 14.27
C ILE A 174 36.07 0.98 14.46
N LEU A 175 36.64 0.93 15.68
CA LEU A 175 38.09 0.71 15.96
C LEU A 175 39.08 1.38 14.97
N GLY A 176 38.72 2.55 14.40
CA GLY A 176 39.52 3.24 13.37
C GLY A 176 39.48 2.62 11.95
N ARG A 177 38.57 1.71 11.66
CA ARG A 177 38.29 1.11 10.34
C ARG A 177 37.00 1.69 9.75
N ASN A 178 36.93 1.76 8.43
CA ASN A 178 35.70 2.14 7.74
C ASN A 178 34.87 0.87 7.45
N LEU A 179 33.83 0.62 8.25
CA LEU A 179 32.98 -0.56 8.13
C LEU A 179 31.95 -0.38 7.01
N THR A 180 31.82 -1.40 6.17
CA THR A 180 30.77 -1.45 5.14
C THR A 180 29.45 -1.95 5.75
N ILE A 181 28.32 -1.65 5.11
CA ILE A 181 26.98 -2.09 5.55
C ILE A 181 26.86 -3.62 5.75
N PHE A 182 27.70 -4.40 5.08
CA PHE A 182 27.73 -5.86 5.19
C PHE A 182 28.37 -6.35 6.50
N GLU A 183 29.12 -5.50 7.18
CA GLU A 183 29.78 -5.80 8.47
C GLU A 183 28.95 -5.33 9.67
N TRP A 184 27.81 -4.69 9.41
CA TRP A 184 26.92 -4.18 10.45
C TRP A 184 26.20 -5.34 11.14
N LYS A 185 25.96 -5.17 12.44
CA LYS A 185 25.26 -6.19 13.23
C LYS A 185 23.78 -6.20 12.86
N LEU A 186 23.23 -7.41 12.77
CA LEU A 186 21.80 -7.62 12.64
C LEU A 186 21.11 -7.19 13.92
N ASP A 187 19.99 -6.48 13.79
CA ASP A 187 19.07 -6.23 14.88
C ASP A 187 18.35 -7.53 15.23
N ASP A 188 18.76 -8.19 16.32
CA ASP A 188 18.19 -9.45 16.79
C ASP A 188 17.02 -9.23 17.79
N ASP A 189 16.60 -7.97 17.98
CA ASP A 189 15.45 -7.68 18.84
C ASP A 189 14.16 -8.16 18.17
N GLN A 190 13.45 -9.09 18.83
CA GLN A 190 12.20 -9.66 18.31
C GLN A 190 11.15 -8.58 18.02
N ASP A 191 11.14 -7.50 18.78
CA ASP A 191 10.19 -6.40 18.60
C ASP A 191 10.48 -5.60 17.31
N ASN A 192 11.73 -5.54 16.87
CA ASN A 192 12.14 -4.87 15.63
C ASN A 192 12.07 -5.78 14.40
N LEU A 193 12.19 -7.10 14.59
CA LEU A 193 12.08 -8.11 13.54
C LEU A 193 10.65 -8.28 13.01
N PHE A 194 9.64 -8.07 13.85
CA PHE A 194 8.23 -8.18 13.48
C PHE A 194 7.53 -6.83 13.53
N VAL A 195 7.50 -6.14 12.40
CA VAL A 195 6.86 -4.82 12.29
C VAL A 195 5.35 -4.97 12.11
N THR A 196 4.57 -4.15 12.82
CA THR A 196 3.11 -4.07 12.67
C THR A 196 2.72 -3.79 11.22
N GLY A 197 1.96 -4.72 10.64
CA GLY A 197 1.53 -4.71 9.25
C GLY A 197 1.15 -6.12 8.80
N SER A 198 0.08 -6.26 8.02
CA SER A 198 -0.34 -7.58 7.54
C SER A 198 0.58 -8.11 6.45
N ASN A 199 1.15 -9.30 6.66
CA ASN A 199 1.90 -10.04 5.65
C ASN A 199 0.95 -10.62 4.59
N THR A 200 0.55 -9.77 3.65
CA THR A 200 -0.39 -10.14 2.58
C THR A 200 0.20 -11.20 1.64
N LEU A 201 1.51 -11.18 1.41
CA LEU A 201 2.20 -12.15 0.57
C LEU A 201 2.06 -13.58 1.12
N GLY A 202 2.39 -13.78 2.40
CA GLY A 202 2.28 -15.07 3.07
C GLY A 202 0.84 -15.60 3.10
N MET A 203 -0.13 -14.71 3.34
CA MET A 203 -1.55 -15.08 3.34
C MET A 203 -2.02 -15.52 1.95
N VAL A 204 -1.59 -14.86 0.88
CA VAL A 204 -1.89 -15.27 -0.50
C VAL A 204 -1.31 -16.66 -0.79
N VAL A 205 -0.04 -16.89 -0.46
CA VAL A 205 0.64 -18.17 -0.71
C VAL A 205 -0.04 -19.30 0.06
N PHE A 206 -0.36 -19.08 1.33
CA PHE A 206 -1.12 -20.03 2.13
C PHE A 206 -2.51 -20.33 1.53
N SER A 207 -3.27 -19.30 1.14
CA SER A 207 -4.58 -19.45 0.52
C SER A 207 -4.53 -20.22 -0.80
N VAL A 208 -3.48 -20.04 -1.60
CA VAL A 208 -3.24 -20.83 -2.82
C VAL A 208 -3.05 -22.31 -2.48
N VAL A 209 -2.16 -22.62 -1.54
CA VAL A 209 -1.88 -24.01 -1.13
C VAL A 209 -3.14 -24.66 -0.53
N MET A 210 -3.88 -23.93 0.31
CA MET A 210 -5.14 -24.39 0.90
C MET A 210 -6.19 -24.66 -0.19
N GLY A 211 -6.36 -23.74 -1.15
CA GLY A 211 -7.29 -23.91 -2.28
C GLY A 211 -6.96 -25.14 -3.13
N ILE A 212 -5.69 -25.37 -3.47
CA ILE A 212 -5.23 -26.56 -4.20
C ILE A 212 -5.49 -27.83 -3.39
N THR A 213 -5.25 -27.78 -2.07
CA THR A 213 -5.45 -28.93 -1.18
C THR A 213 -6.93 -29.30 -1.10
N LEU A 214 -7.82 -28.33 -0.89
CA LEU A 214 -9.26 -28.54 -0.87
C LEU A 214 -9.79 -29.06 -2.21
N ALA A 215 -9.27 -28.56 -3.34
CA ALA A 215 -9.61 -29.08 -4.67
C ALA A 215 -9.22 -30.57 -4.83
N LYS A 216 -8.07 -30.97 -4.27
CA LYS A 216 -7.61 -32.37 -4.31
C LYS A 216 -8.43 -33.30 -3.41
N MET A 217 -9.00 -32.80 -2.32
CA MET A 217 -9.84 -33.56 -1.38
C MET A 217 -11.22 -33.93 -1.95
N LYS A 218 -11.61 -33.40 -3.12
CA LYS A 218 -12.89 -33.68 -3.80
C LYS A 218 -14.09 -33.49 -2.86
N GLU A 219 -14.83 -34.55 -2.54
CA GLU A 219 -16.07 -34.48 -1.75
C GLU A 219 -15.82 -34.01 -0.31
N GLU A 220 -14.70 -34.41 0.32
CA GLU A 220 -14.38 -33.99 1.69
C GLU A 220 -14.07 -32.50 1.79
N GLY A 221 -13.47 -31.92 0.75
CA GLY A 221 -13.14 -30.49 0.68
C GLY A 221 -14.33 -29.58 0.37
N ARG A 222 -15.43 -30.14 -0.15
CA ARG A 222 -16.56 -29.38 -0.70
C ARG A 222 -17.26 -28.49 0.33
N ALA A 223 -17.40 -28.97 1.56
CA ALA A 223 -18.01 -28.19 2.64
C ALA A 223 -17.19 -26.93 2.98
N LEU A 224 -15.87 -27.06 3.05
CA LEU A 224 -14.97 -25.94 3.31
C LEU A 224 -14.91 -24.96 2.13
N LEU A 225 -14.94 -25.46 0.89
CA LEU A 225 -15.02 -24.59 -0.30
C LEU A 225 -16.31 -23.77 -0.32
N ALA A 226 -17.46 -24.38 0.00
CA ALA A 226 -18.74 -23.68 0.09
C ALA A 226 -18.75 -22.61 1.20
N PHE A 227 -18.07 -22.87 2.31
CA PHE A 227 -17.86 -21.87 3.37
C PHE A 227 -17.07 -20.66 2.84
N PHE A 228 -15.92 -20.89 2.19
CA PHE A 228 -15.10 -19.79 1.67
C PHE A 228 -15.79 -19.03 0.54
N ASP A 229 -16.58 -19.70 -0.29
CA ASP A 229 -17.38 -19.05 -1.32
C ASP A 229 -18.43 -18.11 -0.70
N SER A 230 -19.19 -18.60 0.28
CA SER A 230 -20.18 -17.82 1.03
C SER A 230 -19.54 -16.63 1.75
N LEU A 231 -18.37 -16.84 2.37
CA LEU A 231 -17.60 -15.80 3.02
C LEU A 231 -17.15 -14.73 2.02
N SER A 232 -16.65 -15.13 0.84
CA SER A 232 -16.23 -14.18 -0.20
C SER A 232 -17.41 -13.34 -0.71
N ALA A 233 -18.58 -13.95 -0.89
CA ALA A 233 -19.81 -13.26 -1.27
C ALA A 233 -20.25 -12.26 -0.20
N ALA A 234 -20.21 -12.64 1.08
CA ALA A 234 -20.50 -11.74 2.20
C ALA A 234 -19.52 -10.54 2.24
N MET A 235 -18.22 -10.79 2.05
CA MET A 235 -17.20 -9.73 2.00
C MET A 235 -17.40 -8.78 0.81
N LEU A 236 -17.79 -9.30 -0.35
CA LEU A 236 -18.14 -8.49 -1.53
C LEU A 236 -19.41 -7.66 -1.28
N MET A 237 -20.42 -8.23 -0.61
CA MET A 237 -21.62 -7.49 -0.19
C MET A 237 -21.26 -6.35 0.77
N MET A 238 -20.46 -6.60 1.80
CA MET A 238 -19.97 -5.55 2.71
C MET A 238 -19.22 -4.44 1.97
N THR A 239 -18.37 -4.81 1.00
CA THR A 239 -17.64 -3.85 0.17
C THR A 239 -18.59 -3.01 -0.70
N SER A 240 -19.65 -3.63 -1.22
CA SER A 240 -20.67 -2.93 -2.03
C SER A 240 -21.48 -1.92 -1.22
N TRP A 241 -21.79 -2.20 0.05
CA TRP A 241 -22.42 -1.22 0.96
C TRP A 241 -21.54 0.01 1.11
N GLY A 242 -20.23 -0.21 1.19
CA GLY A 242 -19.24 0.85 1.14
C GLY A 242 -19.36 1.65 -0.14
N SER A 243 -19.35 1.03 -1.32
CA SER A 243 -19.42 1.75 -2.60
C SER A 243 -20.68 2.62 -2.79
N ALA A 244 -21.81 2.26 -2.20
CA ALA A 244 -23.06 3.03 -2.27
C ALA A 244 -23.11 4.24 -1.30
N ARG A 245 -22.31 4.24 -0.23
CA ARG A 245 -22.26 5.31 0.80
C ARG A 245 -20.94 6.09 0.84
N LEU A 246 -19.85 5.57 0.26
CA LEU A 246 -18.47 6.09 0.36
C LEU A 246 -18.09 7.04 -0.78
N THR A 247 -19.00 7.38 -1.67
CA THR A 247 -18.74 8.34 -2.73
C THR A 247 -18.47 9.75 -2.21
N SER A 248 -19.02 10.12 -1.05
CA SER A 248 -18.65 11.35 -0.33
C SER A 248 -17.31 11.24 0.42
N ALA A 249 -16.89 10.03 0.81
CA ALA A 249 -15.70 9.78 1.61
C ALA A 249 -14.42 9.57 0.78
N ARG A 250 -14.49 8.89 -0.38
CA ARG A 250 -13.37 8.77 -1.34
C ARG A 250 -12.91 10.13 -1.89
N ALA A 251 -13.83 11.10 -1.94
CA ALA A 251 -13.53 12.50 -2.23
C ALA A 251 -12.65 13.14 -1.15
N SER A 252 -12.98 12.88 0.12
CA SER A 252 -12.26 13.41 1.28
C SER A 252 -10.89 12.75 1.49
N GLU A 253 -10.72 11.48 1.12
CA GLU A 253 -9.45 10.75 1.22
C GLU A 253 -8.37 11.34 0.30
N ARG A 254 -8.68 11.50 -1.00
CA ARG A 254 -7.75 12.13 -1.95
C ARG A 254 -7.58 13.62 -1.63
N ALA A 255 -8.55 14.30 -1.03
CA ALA A 255 -8.32 15.62 -0.45
C ALA A 255 -7.23 15.58 0.61
N SER A 256 -7.41 14.74 1.62
CA SER A 256 -6.53 14.67 2.79
C SER A 256 -5.10 14.28 2.43
N ASP A 257 -4.88 13.30 1.56
CA ASP A 257 -3.52 12.85 1.21
C ASP A 257 -2.73 13.92 0.43
N TRP A 258 -3.40 14.66 -0.47
CA TRP A 258 -2.80 15.79 -1.18
C TRP A 258 -2.61 17.00 -0.27
N VAL A 259 -3.55 17.30 0.64
CA VAL A 259 -3.40 18.35 1.68
C VAL A 259 -2.16 18.06 2.53
N THR A 260 -2.00 16.82 2.99
CA THR A 260 -0.93 16.42 3.92
C THR A 260 0.44 16.43 3.22
N LYS A 261 0.51 15.95 1.96
CA LYS A 261 1.73 16.04 1.14
C LYS A 261 2.10 17.48 0.77
N LEU A 262 1.13 18.37 0.59
CA LEU A 262 1.40 19.78 0.30
C LEU A 262 1.75 20.59 1.57
N ALA A 263 1.21 20.21 2.74
CA ALA A 263 1.50 20.84 4.02
C ALA A 263 2.87 20.43 4.60
N SER A 264 3.29 19.19 4.40
CA SER A 264 4.58 18.67 4.89
C SER A 264 5.81 19.20 4.14
N VAL A 265 5.64 19.73 2.91
CA VAL A 265 6.73 20.32 2.11
C VAL A 265 7.33 21.59 2.75
N ARG A 266 6.68 22.21 3.73
CA ARG A 266 7.19 23.44 4.40
C ARG A 266 7.79 23.22 5.79
N VAL A 267 7.74 22.01 6.34
CA VAL A 267 8.29 21.73 7.69
C VAL A 267 9.82 21.67 7.68
N VAL A 268 10.43 21.38 6.53
CA VAL A 268 11.90 21.26 6.42
C VAL A 268 12.60 22.62 6.22
N ASP A 269 11.88 23.67 5.81
CA ASP A 269 12.51 24.97 5.49
C ASP A 269 12.77 25.88 6.71
N GLU A 270 12.36 25.52 7.94
CA GLU A 270 12.30 26.47 9.07
C GLU A 270 13.00 26.05 10.38
N GLU A 271 13.86 25.02 10.36
CA GLU A 271 14.78 24.74 11.48
C GLU A 271 16.25 25.03 11.09
N ALA A 272 16.57 26.32 10.92
CA ALA A 272 17.95 26.80 11.02
C ALA A 272 18.15 27.39 12.44
N PRO A 273 18.96 26.79 13.32
CA PRO A 273 19.27 27.41 14.60
C PRO A 273 20.18 28.64 14.39
N ASN A 274 19.68 29.79 14.84
CA ASN A 274 20.44 31.02 15.04
C ASN A 274 21.66 30.76 15.94
N LEU A 275 22.82 30.43 15.36
CA LEU A 275 24.12 30.57 16.00
C LEU A 275 24.67 31.95 15.66
N GLY A 276 24.29 32.93 16.48
CA GLY A 276 24.64 34.32 16.24
C GLY A 276 24.29 35.26 17.38
N SER A 277 24.64 34.91 18.62
CA SER A 277 25.18 35.82 19.64
C SER A 277 25.05 35.17 21.01
N LEU A 278 26.20 34.96 21.67
CA LEU A 278 26.42 35.29 23.07
C LEU A 278 27.93 35.18 23.30
N LYS A 279 28.49 36.29 23.76
CA LYS A 279 29.81 36.36 24.41
C LYS A 279 29.78 35.59 25.73
#